data_AF-A0A330L950-F1
#
_entry.id   AF-A0A330L950-F1
#
_cell.length_a   1.000
_cell.length_b   1.000
_cell.length_c   1.000
_cell.angle_alpha   90.00
_cell.angle_beta   90.00
_cell.angle_gamma   90.00
#
_symmetry.space_group_name_H-M   'P 1'
#
loop_
_entity.id
_entity.type
_entity.pdbx_description
1 polymer ?
#
loop_
_entity_poly.entity_id
_entity_poly.type
_entity_poly.pdbx_seq_one_letter_code
_entity_poly.pdbx_strand_id
1 'polypeptide(L)'
;MKVKTKENEVRSQFERLLDMQTEAIMSLSEEDLDEEIRESGLDPQQYGEHATRVFAEALGAYGHQALNLSREAYKKEVASLKRVRLSLPTSMKDKLQLLKACLSHHHYLKPAVLTGQYHKLSDMAPADVDSLLRQLHVLGLLKFKKS
;
A
#
# COMPACT_ATOMS: atom_id res chain seq x y z
N MET A 1 19.16 -19.83 -23.96
CA MET A 1 18.38 -18.71 -24.51
C MET A 1 17.11 -19.10 -25.28
N LYS A 2 16.94 -20.34 -25.78
CA LYS A 2 15.75 -20.73 -26.60
C LYS A 2 14.43 -20.92 -25.84
N VAL A 3 14.45 -21.21 -24.53
CA VAL A 3 13.24 -21.53 -23.74
C VAL A 3 12.39 -20.29 -23.44
N LYS A 4 13.03 -19.18 -22.99
CA LYS A 4 12.36 -17.90 -22.74
C LYS A 4 11.66 -17.31 -23.97
N THR A 5 12.21 -17.54 -25.17
CA THR A 5 11.62 -17.06 -26.42
C THR A 5 10.30 -17.78 -26.73
N LYS A 6 10.25 -19.10 -26.46
CA LYS A 6 9.07 -19.93 -26.70
C LYS A 6 7.96 -19.64 -25.68
N GLU A 7 8.30 -19.36 -24.42
CA GLU A 7 7.34 -18.93 -23.40
C GLU A 7 6.71 -17.56 -23.72
N ASN A 8 7.51 -16.60 -24.19
CA ASN A 8 7.01 -15.30 -24.62
C ASN A 8 6.11 -15.41 -25.87
N GLU A 9 6.43 -16.32 -26.79
CA GLU A 9 5.63 -16.56 -28.00
C GLU A 9 4.29 -17.23 -27.68
N VAL A 10 4.28 -18.24 -26.80
CA VAL A 10 3.04 -18.89 -26.31
C VAL A 10 2.16 -17.88 -25.57
N ARG A 11 2.75 -17.02 -24.73
CA ARG A 11 2.02 -15.97 -24.03
C ARG A 11 1.41 -14.96 -25.00
N SER A 12 2.17 -14.52 -26.00
CA SER A 12 1.67 -13.59 -27.01
C SER A 12 0.54 -14.19 -27.86
N GLN A 13 0.61 -15.49 -28.17
CA GLN A 13 -0.47 -16.19 -28.86
C GLN A 13 -1.73 -16.31 -27.99
N PHE A 14 -1.56 -16.55 -26.69
CA PHE A 14 -2.67 -16.59 -25.74
C PHE A 14 -3.34 -15.22 -25.57
N GLU A 15 -2.55 -14.15 -25.45
CA GLU A 15 -3.05 -12.77 -25.39
C GLU A 15 -3.88 -12.44 -26.64
N ARG A 16 -3.40 -12.81 -27.84
CA ARG A 16 -4.17 -12.63 -29.09
C ARG A 16 -5.48 -13.43 -29.13
N LEU A 17 -5.49 -14.65 -28.59
CA LEU A 17 -6.72 -15.45 -28.53
C LEU A 17 -7.75 -14.79 -27.60
N LEU A 18 -7.31 -14.24 -26.47
CA LEU A 18 -8.18 -13.49 -25.56
C LEU A 18 -8.69 -12.20 -26.21
N ASP A 19 -7.85 -11.48 -26.94
CA ASP A 19 -8.27 -10.26 -27.65
C ASP A 19 -9.35 -10.59 -28.70
N MET A 20 -9.13 -11.62 -29.53
CA MET A 20 -10.13 -12.06 -30.52
C MET A 20 -11.44 -12.54 -29.87
N GLN A 21 -11.36 -13.27 -28.75
CA GLN A 21 -12.55 -13.68 -28.00
C GLN A 21 -13.29 -12.46 -27.41
N THR A 22 -12.54 -11.47 -26.92
CA THR A 22 -13.12 -10.22 -26.40
C THR A 22 -13.83 -9.46 -27.50
N GLU A 23 -13.22 -9.33 -28.68
CA GLU A 23 -13.85 -8.69 -29.85
C GLU A 23 -15.12 -9.42 -30.29
N ALA A 24 -15.09 -10.76 -30.31
CA ALA A 24 -16.27 -11.57 -30.62
C ALA A 24 -17.41 -11.35 -29.62
N ILE A 25 -17.12 -11.44 -28.32
CA ILE A 25 -18.11 -11.19 -27.24
C ILE A 25 -18.69 -9.78 -27.34
N MET A 26 -17.84 -8.77 -27.59
CA MET A 26 -18.26 -7.37 -27.70
C MET A 26 -19.09 -7.08 -28.96
N SER A 27 -19.05 -7.97 -29.96
CA SER A 27 -19.80 -7.84 -31.21
C SER A 27 -21.18 -8.50 -31.16
N LEU A 28 -21.44 -9.34 -30.16
CA LEU A 28 -22.72 -10.00 -29.95
C LEU A 28 -23.68 -9.09 -29.16
N SER A 29 -24.98 -9.26 -29.40
CA SER A 29 -25.99 -8.64 -28.53
C SER A 29 -26.08 -9.40 -27.21
N GLU A 30 -26.67 -8.77 -26.19
CA GLU A 30 -26.91 -9.41 -24.88
C GLU A 30 -27.77 -10.68 -25.02
N GLU A 31 -28.74 -10.66 -25.93
CA GLU A 31 -29.65 -11.77 -26.22
C GLU A 31 -28.90 -12.96 -26.85
N ASP A 32 -27.99 -12.69 -27.79
CA ASP A 32 -27.17 -13.72 -28.45
C ASP A 32 -26.16 -14.33 -27.45
N LEU A 33 -25.57 -13.52 -26.56
CA LEU A 33 -24.67 -14.00 -25.51
C LEU A 33 -25.40 -14.92 -24.52
N ASP A 34 -26.60 -14.54 -24.10
CA ASP A 34 -27.43 -15.35 -23.21
C ASP A 34 -27.84 -16.67 -23.87
N GLU A 35 -28.04 -16.68 -25.19
CA GLU A 35 -28.32 -17.88 -25.96
C GLU A 35 -27.07 -18.78 -26.07
N GLU A 36 -25.90 -18.25 -26.41
CA GLU A 36 -24.63 -19.00 -26.42
C GLU A 36 -24.28 -19.63 -25.05
N ILE A 37 -24.51 -18.88 -23.97
CA ILE A 37 -24.29 -19.38 -22.60
C ILE A 37 -25.27 -20.52 -22.28
N ARG A 38 -26.54 -20.40 -22.67
CA ARG A 38 -27.55 -21.45 -22.51
C ARG A 38 -27.25 -22.68 -23.36
N GLU A 39 -26.82 -22.50 -24.60
CA GLU A 39 -26.38 -23.58 -25.50
C GLU A 39 -25.19 -24.37 -24.94
N SER A 40 -24.33 -23.68 -24.17
CA SER A 40 -23.21 -24.28 -23.43
C SER A 40 -23.65 -25.04 -22.17
N GLY A 41 -24.95 -25.13 -21.90
CA GLY A 41 -25.52 -25.82 -20.74
C GLY A 41 -25.38 -25.06 -19.42
N LEU A 42 -25.08 -23.76 -19.48
CA LEU A 42 -24.91 -22.87 -18.34
C LEU A 42 -26.12 -21.94 -18.21
N ASP A 43 -26.44 -21.55 -16.97
CA ASP A 43 -27.43 -20.50 -16.73
C ASP A 43 -26.73 -19.12 -16.78
N PRO A 44 -27.15 -18.19 -17.67
CA PRO A 44 -26.50 -16.89 -17.83
C PRO A 44 -26.41 -16.09 -16.54
N GLN A 45 -27.48 -16.13 -15.73
CA GLN A 45 -27.54 -15.41 -14.47
C GLN A 45 -26.53 -15.98 -13.45
N GLN A 46 -26.51 -17.30 -13.24
CA GLN A 46 -25.54 -17.95 -12.35
C GLN A 46 -24.09 -17.76 -12.82
N TYR A 47 -23.86 -17.79 -14.14
CA TYR A 47 -22.53 -17.58 -14.71
C TYR A 47 -22.03 -16.15 -14.48
N GLY A 48 -22.87 -15.15 -14.73
CA GLY A 48 -22.55 -13.75 -14.47
C GLY A 48 -22.26 -13.46 -13.00
N GLU A 49 -23.07 -14.02 -12.09
CA GLU A 49 -22.85 -13.91 -10.64
C GLU A 49 -21.53 -14.55 -10.20
N HIS A 50 -21.19 -15.71 -10.77
CA HIS A 50 -19.92 -16.39 -10.48
C HIS A 50 -18.72 -15.59 -11.00
N ALA A 51 -18.76 -15.12 -12.25
CA ALA A 51 -17.69 -14.31 -12.83
C ALA A 51 -17.43 -13.04 -11.99
N THR A 52 -18.49 -12.32 -11.64
CA THR A 52 -18.42 -11.11 -10.80
C THR A 52 -17.74 -11.38 -9.46
N ARG A 53 -18.07 -12.51 -8.83
CA ARG A 53 -17.48 -12.92 -7.56
C ARG A 53 -15.98 -13.20 -7.66
N VAL A 54 -15.56 -13.94 -8.70
CA VAL A 54 -14.14 -14.24 -8.93
C VAL A 54 -13.34 -12.95 -9.13
N PHE A 55 -13.86 -11.99 -9.90
CA PHE A 55 -13.20 -10.69 -10.07
C PHE A 55 -13.12 -9.90 -8.77
N ALA A 56 -14.21 -9.87 -7.99
CA ALA A 56 -14.22 -9.19 -6.70
C ALA A 56 -13.21 -9.79 -5.71
N GLU A 57 -13.10 -11.12 -5.65
CA GLU A 57 -12.13 -11.83 -4.80
C GLU A 57 -10.69 -11.55 -5.25
N ALA A 58 -10.41 -11.57 -6.55
CA ALA A 58 -9.09 -11.28 -7.09
C ALA A 58 -8.65 -9.83 -6.80
N LEU A 59 -9.56 -8.86 -7.00
CA LEU A 59 -9.31 -7.46 -6.68
C LEU A 59 -9.11 -7.25 -5.17
N GLY A 60 -9.92 -7.91 -4.33
CA GLY A 60 -9.76 -7.90 -2.88
C GLY A 60 -8.42 -8.46 -2.42
N ALA A 61 -8.01 -9.61 -2.97
CA ALA A 61 -6.72 -10.24 -2.67
C ALA A 61 -5.54 -9.35 -3.05
N TYR A 62 -5.59 -8.69 -4.22
CA TYR A 62 -4.56 -7.73 -4.63
C TYR A 62 -4.49 -6.52 -3.70
N GLY A 63 -5.64 -5.99 -3.28
CA GLY A 63 -5.70 -4.92 -2.28
C GLY A 63 -5.07 -5.32 -0.94
N HIS A 64 -5.33 -6.54 -0.48
CA HIS A 64 -4.70 -7.09 0.72
C HIS A 64 -3.18 -7.27 0.58
N GLN A 65 -2.70 -7.67 -0.61
CA GLN A 65 -1.27 -7.80 -0.88
C GLN A 65 -0.57 -6.43 -0.83
N ALA A 66 -1.14 -5.40 -1.47
CA ALA A 66 -0.59 -4.04 -1.44
C ALA A 66 -0.53 -3.48 -0.01
N LEU A 67 -1.59 -3.70 0.78
CA LEU A 67 -1.63 -3.31 2.18
C LEU A 67 -0.57 -4.05 3.02
N ASN A 68 -0.39 -5.35 2.79
CA ASN A 68 0.60 -6.15 3.49
C ASN A 68 2.03 -5.71 3.16
N LEU A 69 2.33 -5.44 1.88
CA LEU A 69 3.62 -4.91 1.44
C LEU A 69 3.92 -3.55 2.07
N SER A 70 2.93 -2.64 2.12
CA SER A 70 3.06 -1.34 2.79
C SER A 70 3.34 -1.50 4.29
N ARG A 71 2.62 -2.39 4.98
CA ARG A 71 2.85 -2.71 6.39
C ARG A 71 4.23 -3.30 6.65
N GLU A 72 4.72 -4.18 5.77
CA GLU A 72 6.06 -4.76 5.89
C GLU A 72 7.16 -3.72 5.66
N ALA A 73 6.99 -2.84 4.66
CA ALA A 73 7.91 -1.74 4.40
C ALA A 73 7.99 -0.81 5.62
N TYR A 74 6.84 -0.41 6.18
CA TYR A 74 6.77 0.40 7.39
C TYR A 74 7.45 -0.30 8.58
N LYS A 75 7.19 -1.60 8.80
CA LYS A 75 7.86 -2.37 9.87
C LYS A 75 9.37 -2.42 9.71
N LYS A 76 9.88 -2.61 8.49
CA LYS A 76 11.32 -2.61 8.19
C LYS A 76 11.96 -1.26 8.48
N GLU A 77 11.29 -0.18 8.11
CA GLU A 77 11.75 1.19 8.33
C GLU A 77 11.72 1.58 9.81
N VAL A 78 10.66 1.25 10.54
CA VAL A 78 10.61 1.42 12.00
C VAL A 78 11.71 0.62 12.69
N ALA A 79 11.98 -0.61 12.23
CA ALA A 79 13.05 -1.43 12.79
C ALA A 79 14.45 -0.84 12.54
N SER A 80 14.70 -0.25 11.36
CA SER A 80 15.98 0.41 11.08
C SER A 80 16.17 1.67 11.94
N LEU A 81 15.11 2.46 12.13
CA LEU A 81 15.12 3.65 13.00
C LEU A 81 15.34 3.30 14.49
N LYS A 82 14.82 2.16 14.95
CA LYS A 82 15.07 1.68 16.33
C LYS A 82 16.54 1.32 16.58
N ARG A 83 17.30 0.92 15.55
CA ARG A 83 18.73 0.57 15.68
C ARG A 83 19.64 1.78 15.84
N VAL A 84 19.18 2.99 15.53
CA VAL A 84 19.94 4.21 15.76
C VAL A 84 20.10 4.42 17.27
N ARG A 85 21.35 4.40 17.75
CA ARG A 85 21.68 4.65 19.16
C ARG A 85 21.42 6.12 19.47
N LEU A 86 20.35 6.36 20.20
CA LEU A 86 19.88 7.69 20.57
C LEU A 86 19.60 7.74 22.07
N SER A 87 20.16 8.75 22.74
CA SER A 87 19.77 9.10 24.10
C SER A 87 18.51 9.96 24.06
N LEU A 88 17.36 9.33 23.83
CA LEU A 88 16.08 10.01 23.99
C LEU A 88 15.75 10.14 25.48
N PRO A 89 15.10 11.23 25.91
CA PRO A 89 14.56 11.33 27.26
C PRO A 89 13.64 10.15 27.57
N THR A 90 13.65 9.64 28.81
CA THR A 90 12.82 8.50 29.20
C THR A 90 11.38 8.89 29.51
N SER A 91 11.15 10.14 29.93
CA SER A 91 9.82 10.68 30.25
C SER A 91 9.10 11.22 29.01
N MET A 92 7.81 10.89 28.88
CA MET A 92 6.94 11.41 27.82
C MET A 92 6.86 12.95 27.82
N LYS A 93 6.88 13.57 29.00
CA LYS A 93 6.84 15.02 29.14
C LYS A 93 8.06 15.68 28.49
N ASP A 94 9.24 15.10 28.71
CA ASP A 94 10.50 15.62 28.19
C ASP A 94 10.63 15.37 26.69
N LYS A 95 10.13 14.22 26.20
CA LYS A 95 10.02 13.93 24.77
C LYS A 95 9.16 14.95 24.04
N LEU A 96 7.98 15.27 24.58
CA LEU A 96 7.08 16.28 24.01
C LEU A 96 7.71 17.67 24.03
N GLN A 97 8.45 18.02 25.09
CA GLN A 97 9.16 19.29 25.18
C GLN A 97 10.28 19.39 24.13
N LEU A 98 11.04 18.31 23.92
CA LEU A 98 12.07 18.23 22.89
C LEU A 98 11.47 18.35 21.48
N LEU A 99 10.36 17.65 21.23
CA LEU A 99 9.64 17.73 19.96
C LEU A 99 9.13 19.15 19.69
N LYS A 100 8.52 19.80 20.70
CA LYS A 100 8.11 21.20 20.62
C LYS A 100 9.29 22.13 20.34
N ALA A 101 10.41 21.95 21.03
CA ALA A 101 11.61 22.76 20.81
C ALA A 101 12.16 22.59 19.38
N CYS A 102 12.17 21.37 18.85
CA CYS A 102 12.59 21.08 17.47
C CYS A 102 11.64 21.74 16.45
N LEU A 103 10.33 21.63 16.64
CA LEU A 103 9.33 22.25 15.75
C LEU A 103 9.34 23.77 15.81
N SER A 104 9.65 24.35 16.97
CA SER A 104 9.88 25.79 17.12
C SER A 104 11.19 26.25 16.46
N HIS A 105 12.20 25.39 16.38
CA HIS A 105 13.45 25.73 15.66
C HIS A 105 13.30 25.56 14.13
N HIS A 106 12.47 24.62 13.71
CA HIS A 106 12.21 24.30 12.31
C HIS A 106 10.74 24.53 11.95
N HIS A 107 10.33 25.80 11.90
CA HIS A 107 8.94 26.22 11.69
C HIS A 107 8.28 25.61 10.43
N TYR A 108 9.06 25.31 9.39
CA TYR A 108 8.57 24.68 8.15
C TYR A 108 8.09 23.22 8.34
N LEU A 109 8.50 22.54 9.41
CA LEU A 109 8.05 21.19 9.74
C LEU A 109 6.70 21.19 10.47
N LYS A 110 6.35 22.31 11.09
CA LYS A 110 5.17 22.44 11.96
C LYS A 110 3.86 22.14 11.22
N PRO A 111 3.64 22.60 9.97
CA PRO A 111 2.52 22.15 9.16
C PRO A 111 2.59 20.63 8.93
N ALA A 112 3.67 20.10 8.34
CA ALA A 112 3.78 18.67 8.02
C ALA A 112 3.54 17.72 9.23
N VAL A 113 3.93 18.11 10.44
CA VAL A 113 3.74 17.30 11.65
C VAL A 113 2.34 17.48 12.27
N LEU A 114 1.75 18.68 12.23
CA LEU A 114 0.44 18.97 12.85
C LEU A 114 -0.75 18.88 11.87
N THR A 115 -0.49 18.87 10.56
CA THR A 115 -1.50 18.67 9.50
C THR A 115 -1.59 17.21 9.06
N GLY A 116 -0.80 16.31 9.67
CA GLY A 116 -0.93 14.86 9.53
C GLY A 116 -2.00 14.27 10.47
N GLN A 117 -1.84 13.02 10.89
CA GLN A 117 -2.80 12.29 11.74
C GLN A 117 -3.03 12.90 13.15
N TYR A 118 -2.22 13.87 13.59
CA TYR A 118 -2.24 14.41 14.96
C TYR A 118 -2.55 15.91 14.97
N HIS A 119 -3.79 16.26 15.32
CA HIS A 119 -4.22 17.66 15.51
C HIS A 119 -3.51 18.36 16.68
N LYS A 120 -3.07 17.61 17.70
CA LYS A 120 -2.28 18.10 18.83
C LYS A 120 -1.18 17.11 19.19
N LEU A 121 0.00 17.62 19.55
CA LEU A 121 1.14 16.79 19.98
C LEU A 121 0.83 15.98 21.26
N SER A 122 -0.11 16.44 22.09
CA SER A 122 -0.57 15.72 23.29
C SER A 122 -1.28 14.41 22.98
N ASP A 123 -1.80 14.27 21.77
CA ASP A 123 -2.68 13.17 21.38
C ASP A 123 -1.88 12.04 20.70
N MET A 124 -0.56 12.23 20.56
CA MET A 124 0.35 11.23 19.99
C MET A 124 0.61 10.10 20.99
N ALA A 125 0.56 8.86 20.52
CA ALA A 125 0.96 7.74 21.34
C ALA A 125 2.47 7.83 21.65
N PRO A 126 2.94 7.35 22.82
CA PRO A 126 4.36 7.40 23.18
C PRO A 126 5.30 6.79 22.13
N ALA A 127 4.85 5.72 21.46
CA ALA A 127 5.60 5.07 20.39
C ALA A 127 5.78 5.96 19.15
N ASP A 128 4.77 6.77 18.83
CA ASP A 128 4.77 7.66 17.66
C ASP A 128 5.68 8.86 17.91
N VAL A 129 5.67 9.41 19.14
CA VAL A 129 6.60 10.47 19.57
C VAL A 129 8.04 9.99 19.48
N ASP A 130 8.32 8.76 19.93
CA ASP A 130 9.67 8.17 19.82
C ASP A 130 10.11 7.97 18.37
N SER A 131 9.21 7.45 17.52
CA SER A 131 9.49 7.25 16.10
C SER A 131 9.82 8.59 15.42
N LEU A 132 9.01 9.61 15.67
CA LEU A 132 9.19 10.95 15.11
C LEU A 132 10.50 11.60 15.57
N LEU A 133 10.85 11.51 16.85
CA LEU A 133 12.12 12.01 17.36
C LEU A 133 13.32 11.28 16.74
N ARG A 134 13.20 9.97 16.46
CA ARG A 134 14.26 9.22 15.76
C ARG A 134 14.39 9.66 14.31
N GLN A 135 13.28 9.85 13.60
CA GLN A 135 13.27 10.35 12.22
C GLN A 135 13.90 11.74 12.13
N LEU A 136 13.50 12.67 13.00
CA LEU A 136 14.07 14.01 13.06
C LEU A 136 15.57 14.01 13.37
N HIS A 137 16.06 13.05 14.15
CA HIS A 137 17.49 12.88 14.35
C HIS A 137 18.23 12.35 13.13
N VAL A 138 17.69 11.34 12.45
CA VAL A 138 18.27 10.79 11.22
C VAL A 138 18.37 11.86 10.14
N LEU A 139 17.38 12.75 10.07
CA LEU A 139 17.38 13.91 9.17
C LEU A 139 18.35 15.02 9.61
N GLY A 140 19.04 14.88 10.75
CA GLY A 140 20.00 15.86 11.28
C GLY A 140 19.35 17.09 11.92
N LEU A 141 18.02 17.07 12.12
CA LEU A 141 17.23 18.19 12.63
C LEU A 141 17.18 18.19 14.17
N LEU A 142 17.44 17.05 14.81
CA LEU A 142 17.67 16.95 16.24
C LEU A 142 19.16 16.84 16.57
N LYS A 143 19.72 17.89 17.17
CA LYS A 143 21.04 17.87 17.79
C LYS A 143 20.91 17.53 19.26
N PHE A 144 21.37 16.34 19.64
CA PHE A 144 21.57 16.00 21.06
C PHE A 144 22.91 16.57 21.50
N LYS A 145 22.96 17.14 22.72
CA LYS A 145 24.24 17.36 23.39
C LYS A 145 24.89 15.99 23.53
N LYS A 146 26.05 15.78 22.91
CA LYS A 146 26.90 14.62 23.23
C LYS A 146 27.15 14.68 24.74
N SER A 147 26.73 13.62 25.45
CA SER A 147 27.29 13.33 26.76
C SER A 147 28.73 12.88 26.61
#